data_AF-A0A7H4N0R6-F1
#
_entry.id   AF-A0A7H4N0R6-F1
#
_cell.length_a   1.000
_cell.length_b   1.000
_cell.length_c   1.000
_cell.angle_alpha   90.00
_cell.angle_beta   90.00
_cell.angle_gamma   90.00
#
_symmetry.space_group_name_H-M   'P 1'
#
loop_
_entity.id
_entity.type
_entity.pdbx_description
1 polymer ?
#
loop_
_entity_poly.entity_id
_entity_poly.type
_entity_poly.pdbx_seq_one_letter_code
_entity_poly.pdbx_strand_id
1 'polypeptide(L)' 'MPLCSTKRRARRWAVIAGKEYGSGSSRDWAAKGPRLLGVRVVIAESFERIHRSNLIGMGIFTAGIPAGGDA' A
#
# COMPACT_ATOMS: atom_id res chain seq x y z
N MET A 1 40.01 -12.63 -6.21
CA MET A 1 38.68 -13.04 -5.72
C MET A 1 37.67 -11.97 -6.18
N PRO A 2 36.75 -12.24 -7.11
CA PRO A 2 35.78 -11.24 -7.52
C PRO A 2 34.67 -11.15 -6.47
N LEU A 3 34.45 -9.97 -5.90
CA LEU A 3 33.29 -9.68 -5.06
C LEU A 3 32.03 -9.76 -5.93
N CYS A 4 31.23 -10.80 -5.73
CA CYS A 4 29.91 -10.94 -6.32
C CYS A 4 29.01 -9.80 -5.82
N SER A 5 28.97 -8.70 -6.57
CA SER A 5 28.05 -7.59 -6.35
C SER A 5 26.68 -7.97 -6.91
N THR A 6 25.93 -8.79 -6.18
CA THR A 6 24.52 -8.99 -6.47
C THR A 6 23.79 -7.70 -6.11
N LYS A 7 23.66 -6.75 -7.04
CA LYS A 7 22.77 -5.59 -6.89
C LYS A 7 21.37 -6.13 -6.58
N ARG A 8 20.97 -6.08 -5.31
CA ARG A 8 19.62 -6.41 -4.87
C ARG A 8 18.66 -5.46 -5.59
N ARG A 9 17.89 -5.94 -6.57
CA ARG A 9 16.89 -5.10 -7.24
C ARG A 9 15.96 -4.53 -6.18
N ALA A 10 15.90 -3.20 -6.09
CA ALA A 10 14.87 -2.53 -5.31
C ALA A 10 13.51 -2.73 -6.01
N ARG A 11 12.87 -3.87 -5.75
CA ARG A 11 11.51 -4.15 -6.20
C ARG A 11 10.56 -3.23 -5.44
N ARG A 12 9.83 -2.42 -6.19
CA ARG A 12 8.77 -1.56 -5.68
C ARG A 12 7.45 -2.29 -5.88
N TRP A 13 6.69 -2.42 -4.80
CA TRP A 13 5.42 -3.11 -4.80
C TRP A 13 4.28 -2.10 -4.75
N ALA A 14 3.15 -2.48 -5.32
CA ALA A 14 1.89 -1.76 -5.23
C ALA A 14 0.82 -2.74 -4.78
N VAL A 15 -0.18 -2.22 -4.04
CA VAL A 15 -1.34 -3.00 -3.60
C VAL A 15 -2.57 -2.46 -4.34
N ILE A 16 -3.38 -3.38 -4.86
CA ILE A 16 -4.69 -3.06 -5.43
C ILE A 16 -5.73 -3.74 -4.53
N ALA A 17 -6.74 -2.98 -4.13
CA ALA A 17 -7.80 -3.45 -3.26
C ALA A 17 -9.18 -2.95 -3.75
N GLY A 18 -10.24 -3.59 -3.27
CA GLY A 18 -11.61 -3.18 -3.57
C GLY A 18 -12.12 -2.12 -2.59
N LYS A 19 -13.38 -2.25 -2.21
CA LYS A 19 -14.06 -1.37 -1.25
C LYS A 19 -13.58 -1.61 0.19
N GLU A 20 -13.66 -0.57 1.01
CA GLU A 20 -13.38 -0.59 2.45
C GLU A 20 -12.02 -1.17 2.86
N TYR A 21 -10.96 -0.85 2.09
CA TYR A 21 -9.62 -1.29 2.43
C TYR A 21 -9.19 -0.77 3.81
N GLY A 22 -8.82 -1.70 4.69
CA GLY A 22 -8.37 -1.41 6.05
C GLY A 22 -9.47 -1.37 7.12
N SER A 23 -10.65 -1.92 6.85
CA SER A 23 -11.67 -2.12 7.89
C SER A 23 -11.21 -3.16 8.93
N GLY A 24 -11.43 -2.89 10.22
CA GLY A 24 -11.04 -3.75 11.33
C GLY A 24 -10.31 -3.01 12.46
N SER A 25 -10.03 -3.67 13.59
CA SER A 25 -9.48 -3.03 14.80
C SER A 25 -7.96 -2.80 14.76
N SER A 26 -7.18 -3.62 14.04
CA SER A 26 -5.70 -3.57 14.01
C SER A 26 -5.12 -2.56 13.00
N ARG A 27 -5.66 -1.34 13.01
CA ARG A 27 -5.44 -0.33 11.96
C ARG A 27 -4.01 0.22 11.87
N ASP A 28 -3.28 0.26 12.98
CA ASP A 28 -1.91 0.80 13.04
C ASP A 28 -0.86 -0.18 12.50
N TRP A 29 -1.04 -1.47 12.78
CA TRP A 29 -0.17 -2.52 12.27
C TRP A 29 -0.40 -2.78 10.77
N ALA A 30 -1.64 -2.62 10.31
CA ALA A 30 -2.02 -2.81 8.91
C ALA A 30 -1.28 -1.87 7.94
N ALA A 31 -0.84 -0.69 8.38
CA ALA A 31 -0.06 0.24 7.54
C ALA A 31 1.46 -0.03 7.58
N LYS A 32 1.98 -0.57 8.69
CA LYS A 32 3.42 -0.88 8.84
C LYS A 32 3.87 -2.04 7.96
N GLY A 33 3.07 -3.10 7.86
CA GLY A 33 3.37 -4.29 7.05
C GLY A 33 3.69 -3.96 5.58
N PRO A 34 2.77 -3.28 4.85
CA PRO A 34 3.01 -2.84 3.48
C PRO A 34 4.28 -1.99 3.34
N ARG A 35 4.55 -1.10 4.29
CA ARG A 35 5.74 -0.24 4.25
C ARG A 35 7.04 -1.03 4.36
N LEU A 36 7.08 -2.03 5.24
CA LEU A 36 8.24 -2.91 5.44
C LEU A 36 8.49 -3.83 4.24
N LEU A 37 7.43 -4.23 3.53
CA LEU A 37 7.52 -4.99 2.29
C LEU A 37 7.95 -4.14 1.08
N GLY A 38 8.11 -2.82 1.25
CA GLY A 38 8.52 -1.91 0.18
C GLY A 38 7.37 -1.48 -0.73
N VAL A 39 6.13 -1.56 -0.26
CA VAL A 39 4.96 -0.97 -0.92
C VAL A 39 5.08 0.55 -0.88
N ARG A 40 4.83 1.18 -2.03
CA ARG A 40 4.88 2.65 -2.16
C ARG A 40 3.53 3.26 -2.52
N VAL A 41 2.65 2.46 -3.11
CA VAL A 41 1.35 2.86 -3.63
C VAL A 41 0.31 1.82 -3.22
N VAL A 42 -0.83 2.29 -2.73
CA VAL A 42 -2.04 1.50 -2.52
C VAL A 42 -3.15 2.15 -3.34
N ILE A 43 -3.80 1.36 -4.18
CA ILE A 43 -4.91 1.77 -5.02
C ILE A 43 -6.13 0.99 -4.55
N ALA A 44 -7.19 1.67 -4.13
CA ALA A 44 -8.42 1.01 -3.69
C ALA A 44 -9.66 1.75 -4.18
N GLU A 45 -10.80 1.07 -4.25
CA GLU A 45 -12.08 1.74 -4.53
C GLU A 45 -12.50 2.64 -3.37
N SER A 46 -12.30 2.16 -2.13
CA SER A 46 -12.58 2.93 -0.92
C SER A 46 -11.64 2.52 0.21
N PHE A 47 -11.34 3.47 1.10
CA PHE A 47 -10.47 3.29 2.26
C PHE A 47 -11.24 3.57 3.54
N GLU A 48 -10.96 2.81 4.59
CA GLU A 48 -11.40 3.19 5.93
C GLU A 48 -10.70 4.51 6.35
N ARG A 49 -11.44 5.40 7.02
CA ARG A 49 -11.03 6.78 7.31
C ARG A 49 -9.74 6.85 8.15
N ILE A 50 -9.60 6.01 9.16
CA ILE A 50 -8.41 5.97 10.04
C ILE A 50 -7.26 5.25 9.33
N HIS A 51 -7.53 4.13 8.64
CA HIS A 51 -6.51 3.40 7.91
C HIS A 51 -5.85 4.25 6.81
N ARG A 52 -6.61 5.08 6.10
CA ARG A 52 -6.07 6.03 5.11
C ARG A 52 -5.03 6.97 5.72
N SER A 53 -5.34 7.56 6.87
CA SER A 53 -4.42 8.46 7.58
C SER A 53 -3.15 7.73 8.01
N ASN A 54 -3.26 6.48 8.46
CA ASN A 54 -2.10 5.66 8.82
C ASN A 54 -1.20 5.34 7.63
N LEU A 55 -1.76 5.01 6.46
CA LEU A 55 -0.99 4.80 5.23
C LEU A 55 -0.25 6.06 4.80
N ILE A 56 -0.91 7.22 4.86
CA ILE A 56 -0.30 8.52 4.54
C ILE A 56 0.83 8.81 5.54
N GLY A 57 0.62 8.57 6.84
CA GLY A 57 1.64 8.71 7.88
C GLY A 57 2.87 7.82 7.67
N MET A 58 2.72 6.68 6.99
CA MET A 58 3.83 5.79 6.61
C MET A 58 4.55 6.22 5.33
N GLY A 59 4.07 7.28 4.66
CA GLY A 59 4.58 7.73 3.36
C GLY A 59 4.16 6.83 2.19
N ILE A 60 3.02 6.15 2.33
CA ILE A 60 2.42 5.34 1.26
C ILE A 60 1.39 6.21 0.53
N PHE A 61 1.53 6.33 -0.79
CA PHE A 61 0.57 7.06 -1.59
C PHE A 61 -0.74 6.25 -1.72
N THR A 62 -1.88 6.90 -1.52
CA THR A 62 -3.21 6.28 -1.62
C THR A 62 -3.98 6.90 -2.78
N ALA A 63 -4.51 6.05 -3.67
CA ALA A 63 -5.31 6.48 -4.81
C ALA A 63 -6.66 5.76 -4.85
N GLY A 64 -7.71 6.51 -5.19
CA GLY A 64 -9.03 5.97 -5.48
C GLY A 64 -9.10 5.44 -6.90
N ILE A 65 -9.71 4.28 -7.11
CA ILE A 65 -10.14 3.87 -8.45
C ILE A 65 -11.38 4.70 -8.79
N PRO A 66 -11.41 5.45 -9.90
CA PRO A 66 -12.63 6.13 -10.33
C PRO A 66 -13.71 5.06 -10.52
N ALA A 67 -14.95 5.35 -10.12
CA ALA A 67 -16.07 4.45 -10.39
C ALA A 67 -16.08 4.18 -11.91
N GLY A 68 -15.75 2.94 -12.29
CA GLY A 68 -15.93 2.50 -13.67
C GLY A 68 -17.42 2.65 -13.94
N GLY A 69 -17.78 3.44 -14.94
CA GLY A 69 -19.18 3.69 -15.29
C GLY A 69 -19.93 2.37 -15.28
N ASP A 70 -20.99 2.32 -14.48
CA ASP A 70 -21.93 1.22 -14.45
C ASP A 70 -22.40 0.99 -15.90
N ALA A 71 -22.00 -0.14 -16.49
CA ALA A 71 -22.47 -0.60 -17.79
C ALA A 71 -23.67 -1.51 -17.60
#